data_AF-A0AAV4MG89-F1
#
_entry.id   AF-A0AAV4MG89-F1
#
_cell.length_a   1.000
_cell.length_b   1.000
_cell.length_c   1.000
_cell.angle_alpha   90.00
_cell.angle_beta   90.00
_cell.angle_gamma   90.00
#
_symmetry.space_group_name_H-M   'P 1'
#
loop_
_entity.id
_entity.type
_entity.pdbx_description
1 polymer ?
#
loop_
_entity_poly.entity_id
_entity_poly.type
_entity_poly.pdbx_seq_one_letter_code
_entity_poly.pdbx_strand_id
1 'polypeptide(L)'
;MPKKISFKSFKDAVADPEFIMSDFAKMDRPPQLHLAFQGLQLFKQKHSRLPKPWNEEDALELLTIVKELNEKNKEPVELNEDLIKRFSYIAEGDICPMQAVIGGITAQEIMKACSGKFHPIHQWLYFDALECLPEDGPISEELAQPLGSRYDGQIAIFGRDFQKKLGALKYFVVGSGAIGCEHLKNMAMMGIASEPEGKIIITDMDLIERSNLNRQFLFRPWDVGDMKSVVAAKAVTKMNPSINVEAHQNRVCPETEMIYDDDFFESLDGVANALDNIDARTYMDRRCVYYRKPLLESGTLGTKGNVQVVLPFFTESYASSQDPPERSIPICTLKNFPNAIEHTLQWARDEFEGLYKQAAENAHAYLNDPTFMDRTLKLAGKPAFRSFGNC
;
A
#
# COMPACT_ATOMS: atom_id res chain seq x y z
N MET A 1 -13.14 12.93 -26.83
CA MET A 1 -14.31 13.83 -26.72
C MET A 1 -14.90 13.69 -25.32
N PRO A 2 -15.33 14.79 -24.67
CA PRO A 2 -16.01 14.73 -23.38
C PRO A 2 -17.33 13.95 -23.49
N LYS A 3 -17.69 13.20 -22.45
CA LYS A 3 -18.97 12.48 -22.34
C LYS A 3 -19.75 13.04 -21.16
N LYS A 4 -21.06 13.25 -21.32
CA LYS A 4 -21.96 13.57 -20.21
C LYS A 4 -22.35 12.28 -19.51
N ILE A 5 -22.26 12.25 -18.18
CA ILE A 5 -22.68 11.13 -17.34
C ILE A 5 -23.80 11.65 -16.45
N SER A 6 -24.94 10.97 -16.43
CA SER A 6 -26.09 11.32 -15.60
C SER A 6 -26.12 10.44 -14.36
N PHE A 7 -26.37 11.04 -13.20
CA PHE A 7 -26.45 10.35 -11.92
C PHE A 7 -27.91 10.39 -11.42
N LYS A 8 -28.43 9.25 -10.97
CA LYS A 8 -29.68 9.17 -10.19
C LYS A 8 -29.52 9.93 -8.87
N SER A 9 -30.63 10.43 -8.32
CA SER A 9 -30.66 10.97 -6.97
C SER A 9 -30.36 9.86 -5.96
N PHE A 10 -29.91 10.21 -4.73
CA PHE A 10 -29.66 9.20 -3.70
C PHE A 10 -30.89 8.30 -3.44
N LYS A 11 -32.09 8.88 -3.37
CA LYS A 11 -33.35 8.15 -3.16
C LYS A 11 -33.62 7.14 -4.28
N ASP A 12 -33.45 7.56 -5.52
CA ASP A 12 -33.70 6.69 -6.67
C ASP A 12 -32.61 5.62 -6.81
N ALA A 13 -31.35 5.98 -6.51
CA ALA A 13 -30.21 5.09 -6.53
C ALA A 13 -30.24 4.02 -5.43
N VAL A 14 -30.91 4.26 -4.30
CA VAL A 14 -31.16 3.22 -3.27
C VAL A 14 -32.25 2.24 -3.75
N ALA A 15 -33.26 2.72 -4.47
CA ALA A 15 -34.36 1.87 -4.93
C ALA A 15 -34.09 1.13 -6.26
N ASP A 16 -33.02 1.51 -6.96
CA ASP A 16 -32.58 0.94 -8.25
C ASP A 16 -31.05 1.14 -8.41
N PRO A 17 -30.24 0.39 -7.63
CA PRO A 17 -28.80 0.61 -7.53
C PRO A 17 -28.03 0.10 -8.75
N GLU A 18 -27.03 0.89 -9.17
CA GLU A 18 -26.02 0.47 -10.14
C GLU A 18 -24.69 0.22 -9.41
N PHE A 19 -24.26 -1.04 -9.40
CA PHE A 19 -23.10 -1.50 -8.64
C PHE A 19 -21.84 -1.55 -9.50
N ILE A 20 -20.74 -1.03 -8.96
CA ILE A 20 -19.39 -1.30 -9.45
C ILE A 20 -18.81 -2.48 -8.67
N MET A 21 -18.37 -3.50 -9.40
CA MET A 21 -17.73 -4.67 -8.80
C MET A 21 -16.31 -4.32 -8.37
N SER A 22 -16.02 -4.45 -7.08
CA SER A 22 -14.68 -4.34 -6.52
C SER A 22 -13.90 -5.65 -6.65
N ASP A 23 -14.60 -6.78 -6.59
CA ASP A 23 -14.04 -8.14 -6.71
C ASP A 23 -14.98 -9.02 -7.55
N PHE A 24 -14.46 -9.54 -8.67
CA PHE A 24 -15.21 -10.40 -9.59
C PHE A 24 -15.41 -11.82 -9.07
N ALA A 25 -14.73 -12.24 -8.00
CA ALA A 25 -15.03 -13.49 -7.30
C ALA A 25 -16.27 -13.37 -6.38
N LYS A 26 -16.74 -12.14 -6.11
CA LYS A 26 -17.78 -11.82 -5.13
C LYS A 26 -18.96 -11.07 -5.76
N MET A 27 -19.33 -11.41 -7.00
CA MET A 27 -20.34 -10.66 -7.78
C MET A 27 -21.74 -10.63 -7.13
N ASP A 28 -22.04 -11.59 -6.26
CA ASP A 28 -23.29 -11.71 -5.53
C ASP A 28 -23.33 -10.83 -4.26
N ARG A 29 -22.19 -10.32 -3.77
CA ARG A 29 -22.12 -9.58 -2.50
C ARG A 29 -22.70 -8.17 -2.54
N PRO A 30 -22.47 -7.32 -3.57
CA PRO A 30 -22.93 -5.92 -3.54
C PRO A 30 -24.43 -5.73 -3.31
N PRO A 31 -25.34 -6.51 -3.95
CA PRO A 31 -26.78 -6.43 -3.64
C PRO A 31 -27.11 -6.80 -2.19
N GLN A 32 -26.45 -7.81 -1.62
CA GLN A 32 -26.67 -8.24 -0.24
C GLN A 32 -26.15 -7.19 0.76
N LEU A 33 -24.95 -6.65 0.52
CA LEU A 33 -24.37 -5.58 1.33
C LEU A 33 -25.20 -4.30 1.25
N HIS A 34 -25.78 -3.99 0.09
CA HIS A 34 -26.70 -2.86 -0.06
C HIS A 34 -27.90 -2.95 0.88
N LEU A 35 -28.46 -4.14 1.06
CA LEU A 35 -29.53 -4.40 2.02
C LEU A 35 -29.00 -4.40 3.47
N ALA A 36 -27.80 -4.96 3.71
CA ALA A 36 -27.18 -4.98 5.04
C ALA A 36 -26.94 -3.58 5.61
N PHE A 37 -26.41 -2.64 4.81
CA PHE A 37 -26.19 -1.27 5.24
C PHE A 37 -27.50 -0.51 5.51
N GLN A 38 -28.56 -0.79 4.73
CA GLN A 38 -29.91 -0.26 5.02
C GLN A 38 -30.49 -0.85 6.30
N GLY A 39 -30.35 -2.16 6.49
CA GLY A 39 -30.77 -2.86 7.71
C GLY A 39 -30.06 -2.32 8.94
N LEU A 40 -28.75 -2.04 8.83
CA LEU A 40 -27.96 -1.44 9.91
C LEU A 40 -28.48 -0.06 10.32
N GLN A 41 -28.88 0.75 9.33
CA GLN A 41 -29.46 2.06 9.61
C GLN A 41 -30.79 1.93 10.35
N LEU A 42 -31.66 0.98 9.98
CA LEU A 42 -32.92 0.71 10.67
C LEU A 42 -32.69 0.15 12.08
N PHE A 43 -31.74 -0.77 12.25
CA PHE A 43 -31.34 -1.28 13.55
C PHE A 43 -30.90 -0.13 14.47
N LYS A 44 -30.04 0.76 13.95
CA LYS A 44 -29.56 1.94 14.69
C LYS A 44 -30.68 2.90 15.05
N GLN A 45 -31.67 3.09 14.18
CA GLN A 45 -32.85 3.91 14.49
C GLN A 45 -33.71 3.30 15.60
N LYS A 46 -33.86 1.97 15.62
CA LYS A 46 -34.67 1.25 16.62
C LYS A 46 -33.99 1.21 17.99
N HIS A 47 -32.69 0.94 18.04
CA HIS A 47 -31.95 0.70 19.28
C HIS A 47 -31.09 1.88 19.75
N SER A 48 -30.92 2.91 18.92
CA SER A 48 -30.00 4.03 19.17
C SER A 48 -28.53 3.63 19.38
N ARG A 49 -28.14 2.43 18.91
CA ARG A 49 -26.78 1.87 18.93
C ARG A 49 -26.56 0.97 17.72
N LEU A 50 -25.31 0.60 17.45
CA LEU A 50 -24.99 -0.45 16.49
C LEU A 50 -25.16 -1.85 17.14
N PRO A 51 -25.21 -2.93 16.35
CA PRO A 51 -25.09 -4.30 16.86
C PRO A 51 -23.81 -4.47 17.66
N LYS A 52 -23.90 -5.13 18.82
CA LYS A 52 -22.74 -5.39 19.66
C LYS A 52 -21.77 -6.36 18.96
N PRO A 53 -20.45 -6.25 19.23
CA PRO A 53 -19.46 -7.13 18.63
C PRO A 53 -19.76 -8.60 18.91
N TRP A 54 -19.84 -9.41 17.86
CA TRP A 54 -20.05 -10.86 17.94
C TRP A 54 -21.30 -11.32 18.74
N ASN A 55 -22.31 -10.46 18.87
CA ASN A 55 -23.54 -10.78 19.59
C ASN A 55 -24.57 -11.47 18.67
N GLU A 56 -25.00 -12.67 19.06
CA GLU A 56 -25.91 -13.49 18.23
C GLU A 56 -27.34 -12.93 18.17
N GLU A 57 -27.85 -12.37 19.26
CA GLU A 57 -29.21 -11.82 19.31
C GLU A 57 -29.36 -10.62 18.36
N ASP A 58 -28.40 -9.69 18.42
CA ASP A 58 -28.37 -8.54 17.53
C ASP A 58 -28.19 -8.98 16.06
N ALA A 59 -27.38 -10.00 15.80
CA ALA A 59 -27.16 -10.53 14.46
C ALA A 59 -28.41 -11.19 13.86
N LEU A 60 -29.15 -11.96 14.66
CA LEU A 60 -30.43 -12.53 14.27
C LEU A 60 -31.48 -11.43 14.02
N GLU A 61 -31.50 -10.38 14.84
CA GLU A 61 -32.40 -9.25 14.62
C GLU A 61 -32.06 -8.50 13.34
N LEU A 62 -30.78 -8.20 13.09
CA LEU A 62 -30.34 -7.55 11.86
C LEU A 62 -30.71 -8.40 10.63
N LEU A 63 -30.50 -9.71 10.70
CA LEU A 63 -30.89 -10.65 9.65
C LEU A 63 -32.39 -10.59 9.36
N THR A 64 -33.24 -10.54 10.40
CA THR A 64 -34.69 -10.38 10.22
C THR A 64 -35.03 -9.05 9.53
N ILE A 65 -34.42 -7.94 9.95
CA ILE A 65 -34.62 -6.63 9.30
C ILE A 65 -34.22 -6.69 7.82
N VAL A 66 -33.08 -7.31 7.50
CA VAL A 66 -32.59 -7.46 6.12
C VAL A 66 -33.52 -8.35 5.29
N LYS A 67 -34.06 -9.44 5.85
CA LYS A 67 -35.06 -10.29 5.19
C LYS A 67 -36.33 -9.50 4.85
N GLU A 68 -36.85 -8.71 5.79
CA GLU A 68 -38.03 -7.84 5.56
C GLU A 68 -37.76 -6.76 4.49
N LEU A 69 -36.54 -6.23 4.42
CA LEU A 69 -36.14 -5.31 3.36
C LEU A 69 -36.07 -6.00 1.99
N ASN A 70 -35.54 -7.22 1.95
CA ASN A 70 -35.41 -8.01 0.72
C ASN A 70 -36.77 -8.40 0.13
N GLU A 71 -37.75 -8.74 0.99
CA GLU A 71 -39.14 -9.01 0.55
C GLU A 71 -39.81 -7.81 -0.12
N LYS A 72 -39.44 -6.59 0.32
CA LYS A 72 -39.95 -5.33 -0.25
C LYS A 72 -39.12 -4.83 -1.43
N ASN A 73 -37.98 -5.47 -1.71
CA ASN A 73 -37.09 -5.08 -2.79
C ASN A 73 -37.75 -5.43 -4.14
N LYS A 74 -37.50 -4.62 -5.17
CA LYS A 74 -38.06 -4.87 -6.52
C LYS A 74 -37.57 -6.19 -7.09
N GLU A 75 -36.30 -6.51 -6.81
CA GLU A 75 -35.63 -7.73 -7.23
C GLU A 75 -35.03 -8.39 -5.97
N PRO A 76 -35.79 -9.24 -5.27
CA PRO A 76 -35.29 -9.97 -4.11
C PRO A 76 -34.09 -10.83 -4.51
N VAL A 77 -33.05 -10.79 -3.68
CA VAL A 77 -31.82 -11.57 -3.87
C VAL A 77 -31.79 -12.76 -2.93
N GLU A 78 -31.08 -13.83 -3.29
CA GLU A 78 -30.79 -14.90 -2.37
C GLU A 78 -29.81 -14.40 -1.30
N LEU A 79 -30.26 -14.39 -0.04
CA LEU A 79 -29.47 -13.87 1.07
C LEU A 79 -28.57 -14.96 1.64
N ASN A 80 -27.27 -14.70 1.67
CA ASN A 80 -26.33 -15.46 2.47
C ASN A 80 -26.44 -15.01 3.94
N GLU A 81 -27.09 -15.82 4.77
CA GLU A 81 -27.31 -15.49 6.18
C GLU A 81 -25.99 -15.32 6.95
N ASP A 82 -24.96 -16.11 6.64
CA ASP A 82 -23.64 -16.00 7.26
C ASP A 82 -22.99 -14.64 6.93
N LEU A 83 -23.12 -14.16 5.69
CA LEU A 83 -22.63 -12.84 5.30
C LEU A 83 -23.28 -11.72 6.13
N ILE A 84 -24.60 -11.77 6.30
CA ILE A 84 -25.35 -10.74 7.05
C ILE A 84 -25.03 -10.81 8.55
N LYS A 85 -24.90 -12.03 9.11
CA LYS A 85 -24.49 -12.21 10.50
C LYS A 85 -23.07 -11.70 10.74
N ARG A 86 -22.10 -12.04 9.88
CA ARG A 86 -20.74 -11.51 9.96
C ARG A 86 -20.70 -10.00 9.87
N PHE A 87 -21.49 -9.41 8.97
CA PHE A 87 -21.65 -7.96 8.88
C PHE A 87 -22.14 -7.36 10.22
N SER A 88 -23.11 -8.01 10.88
CA SER A 88 -23.56 -7.60 12.21
C SER A 88 -22.46 -7.71 13.27
N TYR A 89 -21.74 -8.84 13.31
CA TYR A 89 -20.72 -9.11 14.32
C TYR A 89 -19.60 -8.07 14.33
N ILE A 90 -19.29 -7.48 13.17
CA ILE A 90 -18.21 -6.50 13.02
C ILE A 90 -18.72 -5.07 12.81
N ALA A 91 -20.01 -4.80 13.05
CA ALA A 91 -20.64 -3.52 12.74
C ALA A 91 -20.10 -2.34 13.56
N GLU A 92 -19.65 -2.58 14.81
CA GLU A 92 -18.94 -1.59 15.64
C GLU A 92 -17.45 -1.49 15.32
N GLY A 93 -16.96 -2.33 14.41
CA GLY A 93 -15.57 -2.37 14.00
C GLY A 93 -15.11 -1.09 13.33
N ASP A 94 -13.95 -0.59 13.73
CA ASP A 94 -13.30 0.56 13.13
C ASP A 94 -11.80 0.32 12.97
N ILE A 95 -11.35 0.13 11.72
CA ILE A 95 -9.98 -0.27 11.39
C ILE A 95 -9.36 0.65 10.33
N CYS A 96 -8.13 1.08 10.60
CA CYS A 96 -7.46 2.05 9.74
C CYS A 96 -7.17 1.55 8.30
N PRO A 97 -6.96 0.25 8.00
CA PRO A 97 -6.78 -0.18 6.61
C PRO A 97 -8.04 0.06 5.77
N MET A 98 -9.23 -0.21 6.33
CA MET A 98 -10.51 0.04 5.66
C MET A 98 -10.72 1.54 5.44
N GLN A 99 -10.42 2.37 6.45
CA GLN A 99 -10.46 3.83 6.34
C GLN A 99 -9.48 4.35 5.26
N ALA A 100 -8.28 3.76 5.15
CA ALA A 100 -7.29 4.16 4.16
C ALA A 100 -7.76 3.84 2.72
N VAL A 101 -8.32 2.64 2.50
CA VAL A 101 -8.86 2.23 1.19
C VAL A 101 -10.05 3.09 0.79
N ILE A 102 -11.09 3.14 1.64
CA ILE A 102 -12.31 3.91 1.33
C ILE A 102 -12.01 5.41 1.29
N GLY A 103 -11.16 5.91 2.18
CA GLY A 103 -10.74 7.31 2.20
C GLY A 103 -9.95 7.71 0.95
N GLY A 104 -9.03 6.88 0.47
CA GLY A 104 -8.28 7.09 -0.76
C GLY A 104 -9.19 7.13 -2.00
N ILE A 105 -10.12 6.17 -2.11
CA ILE A 105 -11.12 6.13 -3.17
C ILE A 105 -12.01 7.38 -3.11
N THR A 106 -12.55 7.71 -1.93
CA THR A 106 -13.42 8.87 -1.73
C THR A 106 -12.72 10.18 -2.10
N ALA A 107 -11.48 10.37 -1.63
CA ALA A 107 -10.68 11.54 -1.99
C ALA A 107 -10.48 11.64 -3.50
N GLN A 108 -10.23 10.52 -4.18
CA GLN A 108 -10.11 10.50 -5.63
C GLN A 108 -11.44 10.83 -6.33
N GLU A 109 -12.59 10.37 -5.84
CA GLU A 109 -13.91 10.75 -6.37
C GLU A 109 -14.20 12.25 -6.22
N ILE A 110 -13.80 12.87 -5.11
CA ILE A 110 -13.90 14.33 -4.93
C ILE A 110 -13.09 15.05 -6.01
N MET A 111 -11.86 14.61 -6.28
CA MET A 111 -11.03 15.19 -7.35
C MET A 111 -11.69 15.05 -8.73
N LYS A 112 -12.32 13.90 -9.02
CA LYS A 112 -13.05 13.69 -10.29
C LYS A 112 -14.22 14.66 -10.42
N ALA A 113 -14.98 14.84 -9.35
CA ALA A 113 -16.15 15.71 -9.33
C ALA A 113 -15.79 17.17 -9.60
N CYS A 114 -14.71 17.69 -8.98
CA CYS A 114 -14.34 19.10 -9.15
C CYS A 114 -13.50 19.37 -10.41
N SER A 115 -12.87 18.36 -11.02
CA SER A 115 -12.00 18.55 -12.19
C SER A 115 -12.61 18.06 -13.51
N GLY A 116 -13.65 17.23 -13.48
CA GLY A 116 -14.19 16.56 -14.68
C GLY A 116 -13.20 15.61 -15.35
N LYS A 117 -12.20 15.11 -14.61
CA LYS A 117 -11.14 14.21 -15.10
C LYS A 117 -11.31 12.82 -14.51
N PHE A 118 -11.08 11.80 -15.33
CA PHE A 118 -11.33 10.37 -15.04
C PHE A 118 -12.80 9.98 -14.97
N HIS A 119 -13.07 8.68 -15.05
CA HIS A 119 -14.42 8.14 -14.93
C HIS A 119 -14.79 7.97 -13.44
N PRO A 120 -15.88 8.59 -12.97
CA PRO A 120 -16.34 8.45 -11.58
C PRO A 120 -16.92 7.07 -11.31
N ILE A 121 -17.02 6.71 -10.03
CA ILE A 121 -17.85 5.59 -9.60
C ILE A 121 -19.31 5.92 -9.93
N HIS A 122 -20.03 4.96 -10.49
CA HIS A 122 -21.41 5.10 -10.95
C HIS A 122 -22.20 3.84 -10.54
N GLN A 123 -22.95 3.84 -9.45
CA GLN A 123 -22.95 4.84 -8.36
C GLN A 123 -22.57 4.24 -7.00
N TRP A 124 -22.72 2.92 -6.85
CA TRP A 124 -22.46 2.22 -5.61
C TRP A 124 -21.21 1.35 -5.72
N LEU A 125 -20.29 1.52 -4.77
CA LEU A 125 -19.15 0.63 -4.58
C LEU A 125 -19.28 0.00 -3.19
N TYR A 126 -19.42 -1.32 -3.16
CA TYR A 126 -19.30 -2.11 -1.94
C TYR A 126 -17.96 -2.82 -1.96
N PHE A 127 -17.27 -2.81 -0.82
CA PHE A 127 -15.99 -3.45 -0.63
C PHE A 127 -16.00 -4.15 0.72
N ASP A 128 -15.47 -5.36 0.75
CA ASP A 128 -15.27 -6.11 1.98
C ASP A 128 -13.91 -6.83 1.91
N ALA A 129 -13.38 -7.12 3.08
CA ALA A 129 -12.19 -7.95 3.26
C ALA A 129 -12.47 -9.00 4.34
N LEU A 130 -13.56 -9.75 4.18
CA LEU A 130 -13.99 -10.76 5.17
C LEU A 130 -12.98 -11.90 5.33
N GLU A 131 -12.11 -12.10 4.34
CA GLU A 131 -11.00 -13.05 4.37
C GLU A 131 -9.92 -12.66 5.39
N CYS A 132 -9.98 -11.44 5.97
CA CYS A 132 -9.13 -11.04 7.08
C CYS A 132 -9.64 -11.53 8.45
N LEU A 133 -10.86 -12.06 8.54
CA LEU A 133 -11.37 -12.61 9.79
C LEU A 133 -10.64 -13.93 10.12
N PRO A 134 -10.43 -14.25 11.42
CA PRO A 134 -9.74 -15.50 11.80
C PRO A 134 -10.42 -16.76 11.25
N GLU A 135 -9.62 -17.68 10.73
CA GLU A 135 -10.09 -18.97 10.19
C GLU A 135 -10.40 -20.01 11.29
N ASP A 136 -9.81 -19.85 12.49
CA ASP A 136 -9.96 -20.77 13.64
C ASP A 136 -11.37 -20.74 14.30
N GLY A 137 -12.32 -20.02 13.69
CA GLY A 137 -13.71 -19.93 14.15
C GLY A 137 -14.11 -18.53 14.63
N PRO A 138 -15.39 -18.35 15.02
CA PRO A 138 -15.90 -17.07 15.46
C PRO A 138 -15.21 -16.61 16.74
N ILE A 139 -14.92 -15.32 16.84
CA ILE A 139 -14.41 -14.72 18.06
C ILE A 139 -15.55 -14.66 19.06
N SER A 140 -15.29 -15.11 20.30
CA SER A 140 -16.31 -15.02 21.36
C SER A 140 -16.63 -13.56 21.68
N GLU A 141 -17.89 -13.26 21.99
CA GLU A 141 -18.34 -11.93 22.44
C GLU A 141 -17.47 -11.34 23.56
N GLU A 142 -16.96 -12.17 24.48
CA GLU A 142 -16.07 -11.75 25.57
C GLU A 142 -14.73 -11.18 25.08
N LEU A 143 -14.12 -11.79 24.06
CA LEU A 143 -12.83 -11.37 23.50
C LEU A 143 -12.96 -10.08 22.69
N ALA A 144 -14.15 -9.79 22.17
CA ALA A 144 -14.46 -8.62 21.36
C ALA A 144 -15.01 -7.43 22.16
N GLN A 145 -15.23 -7.57 23.46
CA GLN A 145 -15.70 -6.46 24.30
C GLN A 145 -14.68 -5.33 24.37
N PRO A 146 -15.14 -4.06 24.39
CA PRO A 146 -14.27 -2.90 24.53
C PRO A 146 -13.54 -2.89 25.88
N LEU A 147 -12.30 -2.42 25.88
CA LEU A 147 -11.46 -2.31 27.09
C LEU A 147 -11.30 -0.86 27.56
N GLY A 148 -11.94 0.11 26.89
CA GLY A 148 -11.64 1.53 27.05
C GLY A 148 -10.28 1.88 26.44
N SER A 149 -9.79 1.06 25.51
CA SER A 149 -8.51 1.24 24.86
C SER A 149 -8.67 1.98 23.54
N ARG A 150 -7.58 2.55 23.03
CA ARG A 150 -7.55 3.14 21.68
C ARG A 150 -7.75 2.12 20.54
N TYR A 151 -7.70 0.81 20.85
CA TYR A 151 -7.83 -0.27 19.89
C TYR A 151 -9.21 -0.94 19.93
N ASP A 152 -10.18 -0.40 20.69
CA ASP A 152 -11.49 -1.01 20.86
C ASP A 152 -12.21 -1.26 19.52
N GLY A 153 -12.09 -0.36 18.54
CA GLY A 153 -12.62 -0.55 17.19
C GLY A 153 -11.99 -1.73 16.42
N GLN A 154 -10.72 -2.03 16.67
CA GLN A 154 -10.03 -3.18 16.08
C GLN A 154 -10.31 -4.48 16.87
N ILE A 155 -10.40 -4.38 18.19
CA ILE A 155 -10.75 -5.49 19.10
C ILE A 155 -12.18 -5.99 18.83
N ALA A 156 -13.12 -5.10 18.51
CA ALA A 156 -14.48 -5.49 18.11
C ALA A 156 -14.49 -6.46 16.92
N ILE A 157 -13.50 -6.40 16.03
CA ILE A 157 -13.37 -7.27 14.86
C ILE A 157 -12.54 -8.51 15.16
N PHE A 158 -11.33 -8.32 15.70
CA PHE A 158 -10.31 -9.38 15.79
C PHE A 158 -10.08 -9.95 17.20
N GLY A 159 -10.66 -9.33 18.22
CA GLY A 159 -10.50 -9.71 19.62
C GLY A 159 -9.17 -9.26 20.24
N ARG A 160 -9.17 -9.19 21.57
CA ARG A 160 -8.03 -8.73 22.39
C ARG A 160 -6.77 -9.57 22.25
N ASP A 161 -6.89 -10.87 21.96
CA ASP A 161 -5.74 -11.75 21.80
C ASP A 161 -5.01 -11.51 20.47
N PHE A 162 -5.76 -11.22 19.40
CA PHE A 162 -5.16 -10.80 18.14
C PHE A 162 -4.48 -9.43 18.26
N GLN A 163 -5.09 -8.50 19.01
CA GLN A 163 -4.45 -7.21 19.30
C GLN A 163 -3.09 -7.36 19.98
N LYS A 164 -2.96 -8.26 20.96
CA LYS A 164 -1.68 -8.56 21.61
C LYS A 164 -0.67 -9.15 20.62
N LYS A 165 -1.11 -10.06 19.72
CA LYS A 165 -0.25 -10.61 18.66
C LYS A 165 0.30 -9.50 17.78
N LEU A 166 -0.54 -8.57 17.31
CA LEU A 166 -0.09 -7.41 16.53
C LEU A 166 0.94 -6.57 17.29
N GLY A 167 0.68 -6.32 18.58
CA GLY A 167 1.58 -5.54 19.42
C GLY A 167 2.97 -6.16 19.61
N ALA A 168 3.08 -7.49 19.57
CA ALA A 168 4.34 -8.21 19.71
C ALA A 168 5.14 -8.33 18.40
N LEU A 169 4.58 -7.92 17.25
CA LEU A 169 5.22 -8.12 15.94
C LEU A 169 6.52 -7.32 15.79
N LYS A 170 7.48 -7.94 15.10
CA LYS A 170 8.76 -7.38 14.66
C LYS A 170 8.78 -7.23 13.14
N TYR A 171 8.60 -6.02 12.62
CA TYR A 171 8.53 -5.75 11.18
C TYR A 171 9.66 -4.88 10.68
N PHE A 172 10.20 -5.22 9.51
CA PHE A 172 11.13 -4.36 8.78
C PHE A 172 10.40 -3.67 7.63
N VAL A 173 10.36 -2.33 7.68
CA VAL A 173 9.77 -1.49 6.63
C VAL A 173 10.90 -0.89 5.79
N VAL A 174 10.83 -1.12 4.49
CA VAL A 174 11.89 -0.73 3.55
C VAL A 174 11.40 0.41 2.67
N GLY A 175 11.88 1.62 2.97
CA GLY A 175 11.45 2.86 2.34
C GLY A 175 10.44 3.62 3.20
N SER A 176 10.63 4.93 3.32
CA SER A 176 9.78 5.86 4.07
C SER A 176 9.17 6.94 3.16
N GLY A 177 9.03 6.61 1.87
CA GLY A 177 8.36 7.44 0.88
C GLY A 177 6.84 7.50 1.06
N ALA A 178 6.09 7.63 -0.05
CA ALA A 178 4.63 7.78 0.00
C ALA A 178 3.94 6.56 0.65
N ILE A 179 4.28 5.36 0.17
CA ILE A 179 3.79 4.10 0.71
C ILE A 179 4.27 3.91 2.16
N GLY A 180 5.56 4.20 2.43
CA GLY A 180 6.14 4.04 3.76
C GLY A 180 5.48 4.90 4.83
N CYS A 181 5.11 6.14 4.49
CA CYS A 181 4.33 7.01 5.37
C CYS A 181 2.96 6.41 5.73
N GLU A 182 2.25 5.86 4.73
CA GLU A 182 0.95 5.22 4.93
C GLU A 182 1.06 3.90 5.71
N HIS A 183 2.09 3.08 5.43
CA HIS A 183 2.40 1.87 6.20
C HIS A 183 2.64 2.20 7.67
N LEU A 184 3.53 3.14 7.98
CA LEU A 184 3.83 3.49 9.37
C LEU A 184 2.61 4.07 10.10
N LYS A 185 1.80 4.90 9.44
CA LYS A 185 0.53 5.40 10.01
C LYS A 185 -0.42 4.24 10.31
N ASN A 186 -0.61 3.30 9.37
CA ASN A 186 -1.46 2.14 9.59
C ASN A 186 -0.93 1.25 10.72
N MET A 187 0.36 0.93 10.71
CA MET A 187 1.01 0.15 11.77
C MET A 187 0.84 0.81 13.15
N ALA A 188 1.00 2.13 13.23
CA ALA A 188 0.78 2.88 14.46
C ALA A 188 -0.67 2.80 14.95
N MET A 189 -1.66 2.93 14.07
CA MET A 189 -3.08 2.87 14.43
C MET A 189 -3.53 1.46 14.78
N MET A 190 -3.00 0.44 14.10
CA MET A 190 -3.25 -0.97 14.40
C MET A 190 -2.56 -1.45 15.69
N GLY A 191 -1.64 -0.65 16.24
CA GLY A 191 -0.86 -1.01 17.42
C GLY A 191 0.20 -2.07 17.15
N ILE A 192 0.70 -2.16 15.91
CA ILE A 192 1.85 -3.02 15.60
C ILE A 192 3.06 -2.53 16.39
N ALA A 193 3.84 -3.47 16.95
CA ALA A 193 5.00 -3.17 17.79
C ALA A 193 4.70 -2.28 19.01
N SER A 194 3.50 -2.40 19.59
CA SER A 194 3.10 -1.66 20.80
C SER A 194 3.22 -2.45 22.11
N GLU A 195 3.65 -3.70 22.06
CA GLU A 195 4.04 -4.51 23.22
C GLU A 195 5.56 -4.45 23.44
N PRO A 196 6.09 -4.77 24.64
CA PRO A 196 7.53 -4.65 24.95
C PRO A 196 8.47 -5.43 24.02
N GLU A 197 8.01 -6.58 23.51
CA GLU A 197 8.77 -7.44 22.59
C GLU A 197 8.69 -6.95 21.13
N GLY A 198 7.70 -6.11 20.80
CA GLY A 198 7.45 -5.66 19.44
C GLY A 198 8.46 -4.62 18.97
N LYS A 199 8.71 -4.59 17.64
CA LYS A 199 9.67 -3.65 17.04
C LYS A 199 9.33 -3.35 15.58
N ILE A 200 9.31 -2.08 15.19
CA ILE A 200 9.37 -1.68 13.79
C ILE A 200 10.76 -1.11 13.51
N ILE A 201 11.41 -1.62 12.48
CA ILE A 201 12.65 -1.05 11.96
C ILE A 201 12.29 -0.43 10.60
N ILE A 202 12.52 0.87 10.43
CA ILE A 202 12.28 1.59 9.17
C ILE A 202 13.62 2.06 8.62
N THR A 203 13.92 1.76 7.36
CA THR A 203 15.12 2.29 6.69
C THR A 203 14.79 3.09 5.44
N ASP A 204 15.51 4.19 5.26
CA ASP A 204 15.49 5.02 4.06
C ASP A 204 16.74 5.88 4.03
N MET A 205 17.43 5.94 2.90
CA MET A 205 18.67 6.70 2.72
C MET A 205 18.41 8.16 2.28
N ASP A 206 17.18 8.47 1.86
CA ASP A 206 16.88 9.74 1.23
C ASP A 206 16.58 10.84 2.25
N LEU A 207 16.90 12.06 1.84
CA LEU A 207 16.44 13.29 2.49
C LEU A 207 15.04 13.68 2.02
N ILE A 208 14.33 14.41 2.86
CA ILE A 208 13.03 14.98 2.51
C ILE A 208 13.20 16.14 1.54
N GLU A 209 12.50 16.07 0.41
CA GLU A 209 12.41 17.15 -0.55
C GLU A 209 11.03 17.83 -0.56
N ARG A 210 10.98 19.07 -1.04
CA ARG A 210 9.70 19.81 -1.17
C ARG A 210 8.66 19.08 -2.01
N SER A 211 9.09 18.39 -3.07
CA SER A 211 8.23 17.61 -3.98
C SER A 211 7.56 16.42 -3.27
N ASN A 212 8.14 15.95 -2.17
CA ASN A 212 7.68 14.80 -1.42
C ASN A 212 6.42 15.12 -0.58
N LEU A 213 6.34 16.35 -0.07
CA LEU A 213 5.30 16.81 0.86
C LEU A 213 3.86 16.68 0.32
N ASN A 214 3.69 16.60 -1.00
CA ASN A 214 2.38 16.39 -1.63
C ASN A 214 1.77 15.02 -1.33
N ARG A 215 2.59 14.01 -0.99
CA ARG A 215 2.14 12.62 -0.80
C ARG A 215 2.80 11.88 0.37
N GLN A 216 3.73 12.52 1.08
CA GLN A 216 4.45 11.98 2.23
C GLN A 216 4.05 12.79 3.47
N PHE A 217 2.80 12.59 3.90
CA PHE A 217 2.12 13.48 4.85
C PHE A 217 2.67 13.41 6.29
N LEU A 218 3.60 12.50 6.59
CA LEU A 218 4.32 12.51 7.87
C LEU A 218 5.33 13.67 7.95
N PHE A 219 5.70 14.25 6.81
CA PHE A 219 6.69 15.32 6.70
C PHE A 219 6.04 16.70 6.61
N ARG A 220 6.79 17.72 6.97
CA ARG A 220 6.37 19.13 6.95
C ARG A 220 7.38 19.98 6.20
N PRO A 221 7.00 21.21 5.79
CA PRO A 221 7.92 22.11 5.10
C PRO A 221 9.22 22.41 5.85
N TRP A 222 9.20 22.36 7.19
CA TRP A 222 10.39 22.57 8.03
C TRP A 222 11.27 21.32 8.20
N ASP A 223 10.82 20.15 7.75
CA ASP A 223 11.61 18.90 7.78
C ASP A 223 12.43 18.72 6.48
N VAL A 224 12.36 19.65 5.53
CA VAL A 224 13.09 19.55 4.25
C VAL A 224 14.60 19.54 4.51
N GLY A 225 15.28 18.53 3.96
CA GLY A 225 16.70 18.27 4.20
C GLY A 225 17.00 17.30 5.34
N ASP A 226 15.99 16.91 6.14
CA ASP A 226 16.14 15.87 7.16
C ASP A 226 15.95 14.47 6.56
N MET A 227 16.45 13.45 7.25
CA MET A 227 16.30 12.04 6.88
C MET A 227 14.85 11.57 7.00
N LYS A 228 14.30 11.02 5.91
CA LYS A 228 12.88 10.59 5.85
C LYS A 228 12.53 9.60 6.95
N SER A 229 13.36 8.56 7.15
CA SER A 229 13.10 7.49 8.13
C SER A 229 13.04 8.04 9.57
N VAL A 230 13.94 8.94 9.92
CA VAL A 230 14.03 9.56 11.25
C VAL A 230 12.81 10.44 11.54
N VAL A 231 12.42 11.28 10.59
CA VAL A 231 11.24 12.16 10.76
C VAL A 231 9.96 11.33 10.78
N ALA A 232 9.84 10.29 9.94
CA ALA A 232 8.69 9.40 9.90
C ALA A 232 8.50 8.68 11.25
N ALA A 233 9.57 8.11 11.81
CA ALA A 233 9.56 7.45 13.12
C ALA A 233 9.10 8.41 14.23
N LYS A 234 9.63 9.64 14.26
CA LYS A 234 9.20 10.68 15.21
C LYS A 234 7.72 11.04 15.04
N ALA A 235 7.24 11.15 13.80
CA ALA A 235 5.86 11.50 13.51
C ALA A 235 4.89 10.42 14.01
N VAL A 236 5.16 9.15 13.74
CA VAL A 236 4.27 8.06 14.17
C VAL A 236 4.32 7.78 15.68
N THR A 237 5.47 8.04 16.33
CA THR A 237 5.56 8.01 17.80
C THR A 237 4.62 9.04 18.45
N LYS A 238 4.38 10.19 17.80
CA LYS A 238 3.37 11.16 18.27
C LYS A 238 1.94 10.67 18.04
N MET A 239 1.69 9.92 16.97
CA MET A 239 0.37 9.34 16.68
C MET A 239 0.03 8.18 17.63
N ASN A 240 1.04 7.39 18.00
CA ASN A 240 0.93 6.33 18.98
C ASN A 240 2.17 6.26 19.88
N PRO A 241 2.11 6.80 21.11
CA PRO A 241 3.24 6.77 22.04
C PRO A 241 3.70 5.37 22.45
N SER A 242 2.85 4.34 22.26
CA SER A 242 3.21 2.96 22.58
C SER A 242 4.03 2.28 21.48
N ILE A 243 4.09 2.83 20.27
CA ILE A 243 4.79 2.20 19.15
C ILE A 243 6.31 2.18 19.39
N ASN A 244 6.95 1.02 19.22
CA ASN A 244 8.40 0.89 19.27
C ASN A 244 8.97 0.90 17.85
N VAL A 245 9.44 2.07 17.41
CA VAL A 245 10.01 2.27 16.07
C VAL A 245 11.46 2.73 16.14
N GLU A 246 12.31 2.11 15.33
CA GLU A 246 13.72 2.47 15.16
C GLU A 246 14.00 2.86 13.71
N ALA A 247 14.65 4.01 13.52
CA ALA A 247 14.96 4.56 12.21
C ALA A 247 16.41 4.31 11.83
N HIS A 248 16.59 3.63 10.71
CA HIS A 248 17.87 3.43 10.03
C HIS A 248 17.94 4.32 8.77
N GLN A 249 19.16 4.61 8.33
CA GLN A 249 19.43 5.53 7.20
C GLN A 249 20.15 4.83 6.05
N ASN A 250 20.04 3.50 6.00
CA ASN A 250 20.84 2.68 5.11
C ASN A 250 20.07 2.37 3.83
N ARG A 251 20.75 2.41 2.68
CA ARG A 251 20.24 1.80 1.45
C ARG A 251 20.20 0.29 1.65
N VAL A 252 19.09 -0.37 1.30
CA VAL A 252 19.05 -1.84 1.33
C VAL A 252 19.62 -2.37 0.02
N CYS A 253 20.79 -2.99 0.11
CA CYS A 253 21.57 -3.49 -1.02
C CYS A 253 22.64 -4.46 -0.48
N PRO A 254 23.35 -5.21 -1.36
CA PRO A 254 24.39 -6.14 -0.93
C PRO A 254 25.46 -5.50 -0.03
N GLU A 255 25.76 -4.22 -0.22
CA GLU A 255 26.76 -3.49 0.56
C GLU A 255 26.36 -3.26 2.02
N THR A 256 25.07 -3.39 2.37
CA THR A 256 24.55 -3.18 3.74
C THR A 256 24.14 -4.46 4.45
N GLU A 257 24.50 -5.63 3.90
CA GLU A 257 24.24 -6.93 4.54
C GLU A 257 24.96 -7.10 5.88
N MET A 258 26.06 -6.38 6.12
CA MET A 258 26.74 -6.37 7.43
C MET A 258 25.91 -5.68 8.53
N ILE A 259 24.90 -4.89 8.16
CA ILE A 259 23.95 -4.24 9.08
C ILE A 259 22.68 -5.08 9.19
N TYR A 260 22.22 -5.61 8.05
CA TYR A 260 21.03 -6.44 7.93
C TYR A 260 21.43 -7.90 7.73
N ASP A 261 22.16 -8.42 8.71
CA ASP A 261 22.75 -9.76 8.71
C ASP A 261 21.73 -10.86 9.03
N ASP A 262 22.23 -12.08 9.28
CA ASP A 262 21.41 -13.24 9.59
C ASP A 262 20.58 -13.03 10.86
N ASP A 263 21.22 -12.55 11.94
CA ASP A 263 20.57 -12.29 13.23
C ASP A 263 19.45 -11.25 13.08
N PHE A 264 19.69 -10.19 12.30
CA PHE A 264 18.67 -9.19 11.99
C PHE A 264 17.44 -9.84 11.35
N PHE A 265 17.62 -10.55 10.23
CA PHE A 265 16.50 -11.13 9.51
C PHE A 265 15.82 -12.24 10.31
N GLU A 266 16.55 -13.11 11.00
CA GLU A 266 15.97 -14.20 11.80
C GLU A 266 15.02 -13.67 12.87
N SER A 267 15.31 -12.50 13.46
CA SER A 267 14.50 -11.87 14.49
C SER A 267 13.15 -11.30 14.01
N LEU A 268 12.95 -11.14 12.70
CA LEU A 268 11.74 -10.51 12.14
C LEU A 268 10.56 -11.48 12.00
N ASP A 269 9.35 -10.96 12.14
CA ASP A 269 8.11 -11.65 11.79
C ASP A 269 7.71 -11.41 10.33
N GLY A 270 8.16 -10.31 9.71
CA GLY A 270 7.88 -10.00 8.32
C GLY A 270 8.54 -8.72 7.82
N VAL A 271 8.40 -8.49 6.51
CA VAL A 271 8.94 -7.33 5.80
C VAL A 271 7.82 -6.64 5.02
N ALA A 272 7.84 -5.31 4.98
CA ALA A 272 6.94 -4.50 4.16
C ALA A 272 7.74 -3.55 3.27
N ASN A 273 7.63 -3.72 1.95
CA ASN A 273 8.30 -2.88 0.97
C ASN A 273 7.49 -1.62 0.67
N ALA A 274 8.20 -0.50 0.60
CA ALA A 274 7.72 0.82 0.18
C ALA A 274 8.72 1.46 -0.80
N LEU A 275 9.18 0.66 -1.76
CA LEU A 275 10.26 0.95 -2.70
C LEU A 275 9.76 1.63 -3.98
N ASP A 276 10.66 2.20 -4.76
CA ASP A 276 10.35 2.91 -6.02
C ASP A 276 11.06 2.33 -7.26
N ASN A 277 11.95 1.36 -7.08
CA ASN A 277 12.70 0.71 -8.15
C ASN A 277 12.60 -0.83 -8.06
N ILE A 278 12.79 -1.51 -9.19
CA ILE A 278 12.65 -2.97 -9.31
C ILE A 278 13.83 -3.67 -8.65
N ASP A 279 15.05 -3.14 -8.78
CA ASP A 279 16.27 -3.77 -8.25
C ASP A 279 16.19 -4.00 -6.73
N ALA A 280 15.75 -2.97 -5.98
CA ALA A 280 15.58 -3.08 -4.53
C ALA A 280 14.46 -4.07 -4.17
N ARG A 281 13.37 -4.12 -4.95
CA ARG A 281 12.28 -5.10 -4.73
C ARG A 281 12.78 -6.52 -4.93
N THR A 282 13.49 -6.78 -6.02
CA THR A 282 14.09 -8.10 -6.29
C THR A 282 15.14 -8.48 -5.26
N TYR A 283 15.93 -7.51 -4.77
CA TYR A 283 16.86 -7.75 -3.66
C TYR A 283 16.11 -8.17 -2.38
N MET A 284 15.10 -7.40 -1.96
CA MET A 284 14.34 -7.72 -0.75
C MET A 284 13.56 -9.04 -0.86
N ASP A 285 13.00 -9.34 -2.03
CA ASP A 285 12.37 -10.62 -2.32
C ASP A 285 13.33 -11.80 -2.11
N ARG A 286 14.54 -11.74 -2.68
CA ARG A 286 15.57 -12.76 -2.49
C ARG A 286 15.96 -12.96 -1.02
N ARG A 287 16.13 -11.86 -0.27
CA ARG A 287 16.41 -11.93 1.18
C ARG A 287 15.25 -12.60 1.92
N CYS A 288 14.01 -12.20 1.64
CA CYS A 288 12.82 -12.77 2.28
C CYS A 288 12.64 -14.26 1.96
N VAL A 289 12.92 -14.69 0.73
CA VAL A 289 12.92 -16.11 0.35
C VAL A 289 13.99 -16.87 1.12
N TYR A 290 15.22 -16.33 1.21
CA TYR A 290 16.33 -16.97 1.92
C TYR A 290 16.02 -17.18 3.42
N TYR A 291 15.58 -16.14 4.12
CA TYR A 291 15.25 -16.19 5.56
C TYR A 291 13.82 -16.65 5.87
N ARG A 292 13.05 -17.00 4.83
CA ARG A 292 11.66 -17.48 4.95
C ARG A 292 10.77 -16.48 5.71
N LYS A 293 10.88 -15.20 5.36
CA LYS A 293 10.06 -14.14 5.94
C LYS A 293 8.90 -13.78 5.00
N PRO A 294 7.69 -13.58 5.53
CA PRO A 294 6.61 -12.97 4.77
C PRO A 294 7.01 -11.60 4.23
N LEU A 295 6.63 -11.32 2.98
CA LEU A 295 6.88 -10.04 2.33
C LEU A 295 5.55 -9.43 1.85
N LEU A 296 5.30 -8.20 2.28
CA LEU A 296 4.22 -7.35 1.77
C LEU A 296 4.81 -6.40 0.72
N GLU A 297 4.44 -6.58 -0.54
CA GLU A 297 4.89 -5.77 -1.67
C GLU A 297 3.76 -4.88 -2.20
N SER A 298 4.10 -3.64 -2.57
CA SER A 298 3.14 -2.73 -3.18
C SER A 298 3.80 -1.69 -4.09
N GLY A 299 3.07 -1.27 -5.11
CA GLY A 299 3.53 -0.30 -6.10
C GLY A 299 2.42 0.65 -6.54
N THR A 300 2.81 1.85 -6.97
CA THR A 300 1.87 2.86 -7.50
C THR A 300 2.43 3.55 -8.73
N LEU A 301 1.58 3.84 -9.70
CA LEU A 301 1.90 4.65 -10.88
C LEU A 301 0.70 5.54 -11.24
N GLY A 302 0.76 6.81 -10.82
CA GLY A 302 -0.37 7.74 -11.00
C GLY A 302 -1.61 7.26 -10.23
N THR A 303 -2.70 6.98 -10.95
CA THR A 303 -3.95 6.45 -10.36
C THR A 303 -4.00 4.92 -10.31
N LYS A 304 -2.92 4.24 -10.71
CA LYS A 304 -2.81 2.78 -10.65
C LYS A 304 -2.05 2.38 -9.39
N GLY A 305 -2.40 1.22 -8.84
CA GLY A 305 -1.64 0.56 -7.79
C GLY A 305 -1.80 -0.95 -7.86
N ASN A 306 -0.86 -1.66 -7.26
CA ASN A 306 -0.89 -3.11 -7.10
C ASN A 306 -0.39 -3.48 -5.70
N VAL A 307 -0.84 -4.64 -5.23
CA VAL A 307 -0.42 -5.26 -3.97
C VAL A 307 -0.13 -6.72 -4.26
N GLN A 308 0.95 -7.26 -3.69
CA GLN A 308 1.30 -8.67 -3.74
C GLN A 308 1.75 -9.12 -2.36
N VAL A 309 1.29 -10.29 -1.93
CA VAL A 309 1.74 -10.93 -0.69
C VAL A 309 2.58 -12.15 -1.05
N VAL A 310 3.74 -12.27 -0.41
CA VAL A 310 4.61 -13.45 -0.52
C VAL A 310 4.64 -14.16 0.82
N LEU A 311 4.09 -15.36 0.88
CA LEU A 311 4.05 -16.21 2.07
C LEU A 311 5.02 -17.39 1.91
N PRO A 312 5.95 -17.58 2.86
CA PRO A 312 6.89 -18.70 2.82
C PRO A 312 6.16 -20.04 2.70
N PHE A 313 6.65 -20.90 1.79
CA PHE A 313 6.10 -22.24 1.54
C PHE A 313 4.65 -22.30 1.05
N PHE A 314 4.07 -21.17 0.63
CA PHE A 314 2.68 -21.11 0.19
C PHE A 314 2.49 -20.43 -1.16
N THR A 315 3.02 -19.21 -1.35
CA THR A 315 2.92 -18.49 -2.63
C THR A 315 4.25 -18.54 -3.40
N GLU A 316 4.20 -18.14 -4.67
CA GLU A 316 5.42 -17.76 -5.39
C GLU A 316 6.04 -16.46 -4.83
N SER A 317 7.31 -16.21 -5.17
CA SER A 317 8.04 -14.99 -4.82
C SER A 317 7.75 -13.85 -5.81
N TYR A 318 8.09 -12.60 -5.47
CA TYR A 318 7.91 -11.46 -6.37
C TYR A 318 8.65 -11.67 -7.70
N ALA A 319 9.91 -12.12 -7.65
CA ALA A 319 10.74 -12.34 -8.83
C ALA A 319 10.40 -13.62 -9.63
N SER A 320 9.39 -14.39 -9.21
CA SER A 320 8.92 -15.57 -9.96
C SER A 320 8.18 -15.20 -11.25
N SER A 321 7.62 -13.99 -11.29
CA SER A 321 6.94 -13.42 -12.46
C SER A 321 7.81 -12.33 -13.11
N GLN A 322 7.70 -12.15 -14.43
CA GLN A 322 8.41 -11.09 -15.15
C GLN A 322 7.47 -9.93 -15.48
N ASP A 323 7.82 -8.76 -14.97
CA ASP A 323 7.24 -7.51 -15.43
C ASP A 323 7.77 -7.13 -16.82
N PRO A 324 6.99 -6.43 -17.66
CA PRO A 324 7.47 -5.90 -18.92
C PRO A 324 8.69 -4.99 -18.69
N PRO A 325 9.78 -5.14 -19.47
CA PRO A 325 10.94 -4.29 -19.31
C PRO A 325 10.59 -2.83 -19.62
N GLU A 326 11.35 -1.90 -19.03
CA GLU A 326 11.24 -0.49 -19.41
C GLU A 326 11.45 -0.32 -20.92
N ARG A 327 10.65 0.58 -21.51
CA ARG A 327 10.76 0.87 -22.94
C ARG A 327 12.08 1.59 -23.19
N SER A 328 13.02 0.90 -23.81
CA SER A 328 14.26 1.50 -24.32
C SER A 328 14.05 2.03 -25.74
N ILE A 329 14.57 3.22 -26.02
CA ILE A 329 14.55 3.82 -27.37
C ILE A 329 15.77 3.29 -28.14
N PRO A 330 15.62 2.75 -29.36
CA PRO A 330 16.75 2.27 -30.15
C PRO A 330 17.80 3.37 -30.37
N ILE A 331 19.08 3.03 -30.19
CA ILE A 331 20.19 3.99 -30.30
C ILE A 331 20.21 4.70 -31.66
N CYS A 332 19.93 3.98 -32.76
CA CYS A 332 19.87 4.57 -34.10
C CYS A 332 18.78 5.65 -34.23
N THR A 333 17.65 5.47 -33.54
CA THR A 333 16.55 6.44 -33.50
C THR A 333 16.95 7.67 -32.70
N LEU A 334 17.59 7.50 -31.54
CA LEU A 334 18.09 8.61 -30.73
C LEU A 334 19.13 9.46 -31.46
N LYS A 335 20.06 8.80 -32.17
CA LYS A 335 21.19 9.49 -32.82
C LYS A 335 20.82 10.18 -34.13
N ASN A 336 20.05 9.50 -34.98
CA ASN A 336 19.94 9.92 -36.39
C ASN A 336 18.51 10.23 -36.82
N PHE A 337 17.51 9.61 -36.19
CA PHE A 337 16.12 9.66 -36.68
C PHE A 337 15.08 9.89 -35.55
N PRO A 338 15.20 10.95 -34.74
CA PRO A 338 14.19 11.25 -33.72
C PRO A 338 12.90 11.71 -34.39
N ASN A 339 11.77 11.08 -34.05
CA ASN A 339 10.45 11.39 -34.59
C ASN A 339 9.40 11.64 -33.49
N ALA A 340 9.82 11.60 -32.22
CA ALA A 340 9.01 11.89 -31.05
C ALA A 340 9.81 12.77 -30.08
N ILE A 341 9.12 13.58 -29.27
CA ILE A 341 9.79 14.53 -28.35
C ILE A 341 10.60 13.80 -27.28
N GLU A 342 10.17 12.60 -26.89
CA GLU A 342 10.86 11.73 -25.94
C GLU A 342 12.26 11.35 -26.43
N HIS A 343 12.44 11.22 -27.76
CA HIS A 343 13.73 10.88 -28.34
C HIS A 343 14.74 12.01 -28.19
N THR A 344 14.30 13.26 -28.41
CA THR A 344 15.19 14.43 -28.26
C THR A 344 15.46 14.73 -26.78
N LEU A 345 14.51 14.44 -25.88
CA LEU A 345 14.73 14.52 -24.43
C LEU A 345 15.79 13.52 -23.96
N GLN A 346 15.70 12.26 -24.39
CA GLN A 346 16.70 11.26 -24.06
C GLN A 346 18.07 11.62 -24.65
N TRP A 347 18.12 12.07 -25.91
CA TRP A 347 19.36 12.57 -26.52
C TRP A 347 19.96 13.74 -25.71
N ALA A 348 19.14 14.73 -25.32
CA ALA A 348 19.62 15.87 -24.53
C ALA A 348 20.15 15.46 -23.16
N ARG A 349 19.54 14.43 -22.53
CA ARG A 349 20.03 13.86 -21.28
C ARG A 349 21.39 13.18 -21.46
N ASP A 350 21.56 12.42 -22.53
CA ASP A 350 22.81 11.74 -22.87
C ASP A 350 23.93 12.76 -23.18
N GLU A 351 23.63 13.83 -23.93
CA GLU A 351 24.57 14.92 -24.19
C GLU A 351 24.99 15.62 -22.90
N PHE A 352 24.04 15.89 -21.98
CA PHE A 352 24.36 16.49 -20.69
C PHE A 352 25.31 15.61 -19.86
N GLU A 353 25.02 14.29 -19.77
CA GLU A 353 25.90 13.34 -19.06
C GLU A 353 27.29 13.26 -19.71
N GLY A 354 27.35 13.22 -21.04
CA GLY A 354 28.61 13.16 -21.78
C GLY A 354 29.48 14.40 -21.56
N LEU A 355 28.89 15.59 -21.72
CA LEU A 355 29.60 16.87 -21.67
C LEU A 355 30.01 17.26 -20.26
N TYR A 356 29.12 17.09 -19.28
CA TYR A 356 29.30 17.70 -17.95
C TYR A 356 29.68 16.72 -16.86
N LYS A 357 29.51 15.41 -17.08
CA LYS A 357 29.85 14.38 -16.08
C LYS A 357 30.96 13.47 -16.55
N GLN A 358 30.77 12.72 -17.63
CA GLN A 358 31.75 11.72 -18.09
C GLN A 358 33.11 12.35 -18.41
N ALA A 359 33.13 13.51 -19.07
CA ALA A 359 34.36 14.24 -19.35
C ALA A 359 35.12 14.62 -18.07
N ALA A 360 34.40 15.10 -17.05
CA ALA A 360 34.98 15.50 -15.76
C ALA A 360 35.47 14.29 -14.95
N GLU A 361 34.68 13.21 -14.88
CA GLU A 361 35.05 11.96 -14.22
C GLU A 361 36.28 11.33 -14.84
N ASN A 362 36.37 11.31 -16.17
CA ASN A 362 37.55 10.81 -16.89
C ASN A 362 38.79 11.67 -16.63
N ALA A 363 38.66 13.00 -16.64
CA ALA A 363 39.77 13.89 -16.30
C ALA A 363 40.24 13.69 -14.86
N HIS A 364 39.30 13.54 -13.92
CA HIS A 364 39.62 13.24 -12.52
C HIS A 364 40.30 11.88 -12.36
N ALA A 365 39.79 10.84 -13.02
CA ALA A 365 40.39 9.50 -12.99
C ALA A 365 41.79 9.49 -13.61
N TYR A 366 42.01 10.19 -14.73
CA TYR A 366 43.32 10.34 -15.35
C TYR A 366 44.35 10.96 -14.40
N LEU A 367 43.94 11.92 -13.57
CA LEU A 367 44.83 12.59 -12.61
C LEU A 367 45.14 11.74 -11.37
N ASN A 368 44.23 10.85 -10.96
CA ASN A 368 44.31 10.16 -9.66
C ASN A 368 44.61 8.66 -9.76
N ASP A 369 44.42 8.05 -10.93
CA ASP A 369 44.65 6.62 -11.16
C ASP A 369 45.80 6.41 -12.16
N PRO A 370 47.00 6.03 -11.68
CA PRO A 370 48.18 5.81 -12.51
C PRO A 370 47.99 4.75 -13.61
N THR A 371 46.99 3.87 -13.47
CA THR A 371 46.70 2.78 -14.41
C THR A 371 45.58 3.11 -15.38
N PHE A 372 45.01 4.33 -15.30
CA PHE A 372 43.85 4.73 -16.10
C PHE A 372 44.10 4.61 -17.61
N MET A 373 45.25 5.06 -18.09
CA MET A 373 45.60 4.99 -19.52
C MET A 373 45.68 3.54 -20.00
N ASP A 374 46.35 2.67 -19.26
CA ASP A 374 46.50 1.26 -19.60
C ASP A 374 45.15 0.52 -19.59
N ARG A 375 44.28 0.85 -18.63
CA ARG A 375 42.93 0.27 -18.54
C ARG A 375 42.05 0.72 -19.71
N THR A 376 42.08 2.00 -20.04
CA THR A 376 41.25 2.59 -21.10
C THR A 376 41.69 2.09 -22.48
N LEU A 377 42.99 1.98 -22.72
CA LEU A 377 43.53 1.42 -23.97
C LEU A 377 43.17 -0.06 -24.15
N LYS A 378 43.11 -0.84 -23.08
CA LYS A 378 42.65 -2.24 -23.12
C LYS A 378 41.15 -2.35 -23.43
N LEU A 379 40.35 -1.38 -23.00
CA LEU A 379 38.91 -1.33 -23.28
C LEU A 379 38.60 -0.93 -24.72
N ALA A 380 39.46 -0.14 -25.38
CA ALA A 380 39.28 0.32 -26.76
C ALA A 380 39.20 -0.82 -27.82
N GLY A 381 39.57 -2.06 -27.46
CA GLY A 381 39.45 -3.26 -28.30
C GLY A 381 38.15 -4.04 -28.15
N LYS A 382 37.24 -3.65 -27.25
CA LYS A 382 35.86 -4.18 -27.14
C LYS A 382 34.90 -3.02 -27.38
N PRO A 383 33.76 -3.22 -28.07
CA PRO A 383 32.86 -2.11 -28.38
C PRO A 383 32.13 -1.65 -27.11
N ALA A 384 32.81 -0.84 -26.32
CA ALA A 384 32.24 -0.01 -25.28
C ALA A 384 32.39 1.43 -25.75
N PHE A 385 31.26 2.11 -25.90
CA PHE A 385 31.16 3.57 -25.86
C PHE A 385 32.26 4.32 -26.63
N ARG A 386 32.21 4.28 -27.97
CA ARG A 386 32.82 5.37 -28.75
C ARG A 386 32.04 6.65 -28.45
N SER A 387 32.63 7.47 -27.59
CA SER A 387 32.39 8.90 -27.51
C SER A 387 32.41 9.50 -28.91
N PHE A 388 31.38 10.29 -29.17
CA PHE A 388 31.00 10.91 -30.42
C PHE A 388 32.19 11.47 -31.22
N GLY A 389 32.35 10.93 -32.43
CA GLY A 389 33.20 11.45 -33.49
C GLY A 389 32.36 11.60 -34.75
N ASN A 390 32.45 12.79 -35.35
CA ASN A 390 31.77 13.28 -36.55
C ASN A 390 31.49 12.22 -37.64
N CYS A 391 30.28 12.28 -38.20
CA CYS A 391 30.05 12.08 -39.63
C CYS A 391 29.46 13.37 -40.20
#